data_AF-A0A915MEG6-F1
#
_entry.id   AF-A0A915MEG6-F1
#
_cell.length_a   1.000
_cell.length_b   1.000
_cell.length_c   1.000
_cell.angle_alpha   90.00
_cell.angle_beta   90.00
_cell.angle_gamma   90.00
#
_symmetry.space_group_name_H-M   'P 1'
#
loop_
_entity.id
_entity.type
_entity.pdbx_description
1 polymer ?
#
loop_
_entity_poly.entity_id
_entity_poly.type
_entity_poly.pdbx_seq_one_letter_code
_entity_poly.pdbx_strand_id
1 'polypeptide(L)'
;MRKSPMNLLLLNLAIADLLYLLAFTPFWLSMSVYGDGGWHFGDMFCPIARFFGNIFLVISILTYLAICIERYVAIVHPIAMHTSVWCTRSRVLVIAFGIWVFAMAYQFPYLVVFQVFDIPEKSI
;
A
#
# COMPACT_ATOMS: atom_id res chain seq x y z
N MET A 1 -14.93 6.44 -23.55
CA MET A 1 -13.94 6.13 -22.49
C MET A 1 -12.95 5.10 -23.03
N ARG A 2 -11.73 5.51 -23.40
CA ARG A 2 -10.70 4.60 -23.95
C ARG A 2 -10.32 3.60 -22.85
N LYS A 3 -10.70 2.32 -22.98
CA LYS A 3 -10.32 1.28 -22.00
C LYS A 3 -8.82 0.96 -22.17
N SER A 4 -7.97 1.84 -21.63
CA SER A 4 -6.54 1.58 -21.54
C SER A 4 -6.27 0.64 -20.37
N PRO A 5 -5.44 -0.41 -20.52
CA PRO A 5 -5.06 -1.31 -19.43
C PRO A 5 -4.52 -0.57 -18.20
N MET A 6 -3.91 0.59 -18.41
CA MET A 6 -3.46 1.51 -17.38
C MET A 6 -4.54 1.97 -16.40
N ASN A 7 -5.81 2.08 -16.83
CA ASN A 7 -6.90 2.44 -15.92
C ASN A 7 -7.06 1.42 -14.79
N LEU A 8 -6.61 0.18 -15.00
CA LEU A 8 -6.61 -0.85 -13.96
C LEU A 8 -5.51 -0.63 -12.92
N LEU A 9 -4.34 -0.09 -13.31
CA LEU A 9 -3.31 0.29 -12.34
C LEU A 9 -3.75 1.50 -11.52
N LEU A 10 -4.38 2.49 -12.16
CA LEU A 10 -4.97 3.63 -11.45
C LEU A 10 -6.05 3.18 -10.46
N LEU A 11 -6.89 2.22 -10.86
CA LEU A 11 -7.88 1.62 -9.97
C LEU A 11 -7.23 0.86 -8.82
N ASN A 12 -6.18 0.06 -9.08
CA ASN A 12 -5.46 -0.67 -8.02
C ASN A 12 -4.83 0.30 -7.00
N LEU A 13 -4.25 1.41 -7.49
CA LEU A 13 -3.70 2.47 -6.66
C LEU A 13 -4.79 3.09 -5.78
N ALA A 14 -5.92 3.48 -6.38
CA ALA A 14 -7.03 4.06 -5.64
C ALA A 14 -7.60 3.10 -4.59
N ILE A 15 -7.67 1.80 -4.88
CA ILE A 15 -8.10 0.79 -3.91
C ILE A 15 -7.11 0.71 -2.74
N ALA A 16 -5.81 0.66 -3.01
CA ALA A 16 -4.78 0.60 -1.97
C ALA A 16 -4.82 1.85 -1.06
N ASP A 17 -4.94 3.04 -1.65
CA ASP A 17 -5.05 4.29 -0.89
C ASP A 17 -6.33 4.36 -0.05
N LEU A 18 -7.47 3.95 -0.61
CA LEU A 18 -8.73 3.87 0.15
C LEU A 18 -8.66 2.87 1.29
N LEU A 19 -8.05 1.70 1.07
CA LEU A 19 -7.86 0.71 2.13
C LEU A 19 -6.93 1.23 3.23
N TYR A 20 -5.86 1.95 2.88
CA TYR A 20 -5.02 2.63 3.86
C TYR A 20 -5.81 3.66 4.69
N LEU A 21 -6.57 4.51 4.01
CA LEU A 21 -7.39 5.55 4.64
C LEU A 21 -8.50 4.99 5.54
N LEU A 22 -9.08 3.84 5.18
CA LEU A 22 -10.16 3.23 5.97
C LEU A 22 -9.63 2.35 7.09
N ALA A 23 -8.55 1.59 6.86
CA ALA A 23 -8.08 0.56 7.77
C ALA A 23 -6.96 1.03 8.72
N PHE A 24 -6.21 2.09 8.40
CA PHE A 24 -5.09 2.55 9.23
C PHE A 24 -5.26 3.97 9.73
N THR A 25 -5.67 4.91 8.87
CA THR A 25 -5.77 6.33 9.23
C THR A 25 -6.67 6.63 10.44
N PRO A 26 -7.81 5.95 10.69
CA PRO A 26 -8.62 6.24 11.87
C PRO A 26 -7.89 5.92 13.18
N PHE A 27 -7.14 4.81 13.22
CA PHE A 27 -6.34 4.41 14.38
C PHE A 27 -5.17 5.37 14.63
N TRP A 28 -4.51 5.82 13.55
CA TRP A 28 -3.45 6.81 13.65
C TRP A 28 -3.98 8.17 14.10
N LEU A 29 -5.13 8.59 13.54
CA LEU A 29 -5.78 9.84 13.89
C LEU A 29 -6.21 9.86 15.36
N SER A 30 -6.79 8.78 15.88
CA SER A 30 -7.14 8.70 17.30
C SER A 30 -5.93 8.92 18.20
N MET A 31 -4.81 8.24 17.94
CA MET A 31 -3.57 8.45 18.72
C MET A 31 -3.09 9.90 18.67
N SER A 32 -3.19 10.54 17.50
CA SER A 32 -2.77 11.94 17.33
C SER A 32 -3.70 12.94 18.02
N VAL A 33 -5.01 12.66 18.07
CA VAL A 33 -6.02 13.56 18.65
C VAL A 33 -6.02 13.48 20.17
N TYR A 34 -5.86 12.30 20.76
CA TYR A 34 -5.76 12.16 22.21
C TYR A 34 -4.44 12.74 22.78
N GLY A 35 -3.40 12.82 21.97
CA GLY A 35 -2.16 13.56 22.30
C GLY A 35 -1.29 12.91 23.39
N ASP A 36 -1.72 11.77 23.92
CA ASP A 36 -0.99 10.94 24.88
C ASP A 36 -0.02 9.96 24.18
N GLY A 37 -0.14 9.80 22.85
CA GLY A 37 0.60 8.80 22.08
C GLY A 37 0.21 7.36 22.45
N GLY A 38 -0.88 7.19 23.21
CA GLY A 38 -1.32 5.92 23.76
C GLY A 38 -2.23 5.16 22.80
N TRP A 39 -2.12 3.83 22.81
CA TRP A 39 -2.99 2.96 22.01
C TRP A 39 -4.22 2.52 22.82
N HIS A 40 -5.43 2.91 22.41
CA HIS A 40 -6.66 2.67 23.19
C HIS A 40 -7.55 1.53 22.68
N PHE A 41 -7.20 0.89 21.55
CA PHE A 41 -8.04 -0.15 20.91
C PHE A 41 -7.68 -1.57 21.33
N GLY A 42 -6.76 -1.73 22.29
CA GLY A 42 -6.26 -3.02 22.80
C GLY A 42 -5.03 -3.56 22.05
N ASP A 43 -4.13 -4.22 22.78
CA ASP A 43 -2.76 -4.50 22.34
C ASP A 43 -2.65 -5.33 21.06
N MET A 44 -3.63 -6.20 20.79
CA MET A 44 -3.68 -6.99 19.56
C MET A 44 -3.90 -6.13 18.30
N PHE A 45 -4.65 -5.04 18.42
CA PHE A 45 -5.03 -4.23 17.26
C PHE A 45 -3.91 -3.30 16.80
N CYS A 46 -2.96 -2.93 17.67
CA CYS A 46 -1.82 -2.09 17.34
C CYS A 46 -0.93 -2.69 16.22
N PRO A 47 -0.38 -3.91 16.38
CA PRO A 47 0.44 -4.54 15.36
C PRO A 47 -0.37 -4.87 14.09
N ILE A 48 -1.65 -5.21 14.23
CA ILE A 48 -2.55 -5.50 13.10
C ILE A 48 -2.80 -4.26 12.24
N ALA A 49 -3.23 -3.15 12.85
CA ALA A 49 -3.48 -1.90 12.13
C ALA A 49 -2.21 -1.43 11.41
N ARG A 50 -1.07 -1.50 12.10
CA ARG A 50 0.23 -1.12 11.56
C ARG A 50 0.68 -2.05 10.43
N PHE A 51 0.42 -3.35 10.53
CA PHE A 51 0.68 -4.31 9.46
C PHE A 51 -0.13 -3.99 8.19
N PHE A 52 -1.45 -3.79 8.31
CA PHE A 52 -2.30 -3.42 7.19
C PHE A 52 -1.90 -2.08 6.58
N GLY A 53 -1.61 -1.07 7.40
CA GLY A 53 -1.12 0.23 6.96
C GLY A 53 0.14 0.12 6.11
N ASN A 54 1.13 -0.67 6.55
CA ASN A 54 2.35 -0.89 5.79
C ASN A 54 2.11 -1.66 4.47
N ILE A 55 1.28 -2.71 4.48
CA ILE A 55 0.96 -3.46 3.26
C ILE A 55 0.35 -2.54 2.20
N PHE A 56 -0.69 -1.79 2.56
CA PHE A 56 -1.40 -0.94 1.60
C PHE A 56 -0.50 0.18 1.08
N LEU A 57 0.36 0.75 1.94
CA LEU A 57 1.36 1.74 1.54
C LEU A 57 2.36 1.16 0.53
N VAL A 58 2.89 -0.04 0.77
CA VAL A 58 3.82 -0.72 -0.16
C VAL A 58 3.15 -1.00 -1.50
N ILE A 59 1.89 -1.46 -1.49
CA ILE A 59 1.10 -1.69 -2.72
C ILE A 59 0.95 -0.40 -3.52
N SER A 60 0.62 0.73 -2.85
CA SER A 60 0.50 2.03 -3.50
C SER A 60 1.81 2.47 -4.14
N ILE A 61 2.94 2.37 -3.43
CA ILE A 61 4.26 2.73 -3.97
C ILE A 61 4.62 1.90 -5.20
N LEU A 62 4.47 0.57 -5.12
CA LEU A 62 4.81 -0.31 -6.24
C LEU A 62 3.89 -0.09 -7.45
N THR A 63 2.61 0.18 -7.20
CA THR A 63 1.66 0.52 -8.28
C THR A 63 2.00 1.86 -8.92
N TYR A 64 2.37 2.87 -8.12
CA TYR A 64 2.81 4.17 -8.61
C TYR A 64 4.08 4.05 -9.46
N LEU A 65 5.07 3.27 -9.01
CA LEU A 65 6.28 2.99 -9.79
C LEU A 65 5.97 2.31 -11.13
N ALA A 66 5.05 1.35 -11.15
CA ALA A 66 4.60 0.72 -12.40
C ALA A 66 3.97 1.74 -13.37
N ILE A 67 3.17 2.68 -12.85
CA ILE A 67 2.60 3.78 -13.65
C ILE A 67 3.70 4.70 -14.17
N CYS A 68 4.70 5.07 -13.36
CA CYS A 68 5.82 5.89 -13.78
C CYS A 68 6.64 5.23 -14.90
N ILE A 69 6.89 3.92 -14.80
CA ILE A 69 7.60 3.16 -15.83
C ILE A 69 6.80 3.14 -17.13
N GLU A 70 5.49 2.89 -17.07
CA GLU A 70 4.62 2.93 -18.25
C GLU A 70 4.68 4.31 -18.93
N ARG A 71 4.55 5.38 -18.14
CA ARG A 71 4.62 6.76 -18.62
C ARG A 71 5.95 7.08 -19.27
N TYR A 72 7.03 6.66 -18.64
CA TYR A 72 8.38 6.86 -19.16
C TYR A 72 8.56 6.16 -20.51
N VAL A 73 8.18 4.88 -20.61
CA VAL A 73 8.30 4.10 -21.85
C VAL A 73 7.40 4.69 -22.95
N ALA A 74 6.19 5.14 -22.62
CA ALA A 74 5.27 5.76 -23.58
C ALA A 74 5.84 7.05 -24.19
N ILE A 75 6.56 7.84 -23.40
CA ILE A 75 7.13 9.13 -23.82
C ILE A 75 8.43 8.93 -24.59
N VAL A 76 9.35 8.12 -24.06
CA VAL A 76 10.72 7.98 -24.61
C VAL A 76 10.80 6.94 -25.73
N HIS A 77 9.97 5.89 -25.67
CA HIS A 77 10.00 4.77 -26.61
C HIS A 77 8.61 4.49 -27.21
N PRO A 78 8.04 5.42 -28.00
CA PRO A 78 6.68 5.32 -28.52
C PRO A 78 6.44 4.08 -29.41
N ILE A 79 7.47 3.57 -30.07
CA ILE A 79 7.40 2.37 -30.93
C ILE A 79 7.38 1.08 -30.08
N ALA A 80 8.14 1.06 -28.98
CA ALA A 80 8.15 -0.05 -28.04
C ALA A 80 6.83 -0.14 -27.24
N MET A 81 6.14 0.99 -27.06
CA MET A 81 4.82 1.05 -26.41
C MET A 81 3.79 0.16 -27.12
N HIS A 82 3.82 0.08 -28.46
CA HIS A 82 2.86 -0.72 -29.24
C HIS A 82 3.01 -2.24 -29.00
N THR A 83 4.19 -2.69 -28.57
CA THR A 83 4.51 -4.10 -28.24
C THR A 83 4.63 -4.31 -26.72
N SER A 84 4.36 -3.28 -25.92
CA SER A 84 4.70 -3.26 -24.51
C SER A 84 3.85 -4.21 -23.67
N VAL A 85 4.45 -4.72 -22.59
CA VAL A 85 3.80 -5.54 -21.55
C VAL A 85 2.51 -4.88 -21.03
N TRP A 86 2.45 -3.55 -21.05
CA TRP A 86 1.33 -2.72 -20.58
C TRP A 86 0.13 -2.68 -21.53
N CYS A 87 0.20 -3.28 -22.72
CA CYS A 87 -0.91 -3.32 -23.69
C CYS A 87 -1.98 -4.38 -23.38
N THR A 88 -1.66 -5.41 -22.57
CA THR A 88 -2.58 -6.53 -22.33
C THR A 88 -3.16 -6.46 -20.92
N ARG A 89 -4.51 -6.44 -20.83
CA ARG A 89 -5.24 -6.46 -19.56
C ARG A 89 -4.79 -7.59 -18.62
N SER A 90 -4.62 -8.81 -19.15
CA SER A 90 -4.19 -9.97 -18.36
C SER A 90 -2.83 -9.76 -17.71
N ARG A 91 -1.87 -9.13 -18.41
CA ARG A 91 -0.54 -8.85 -17.86
C ARG A 91 -0.59 -7.82 -16.74
N VAL A 92 -1.39 -6.77 -16.91
CA VAL A 92 -1.60 -5.76 -15.85
C VAL A 92 -2.22 -6.38 -14.59
N LEU A 93 -3.18 -7.29 -14.75
CA LEU A 93 -3.77 -8.02 -13.61
C LEU A 93 -2.75 -8.93 -12.92
N VAL A 94 -1.89 -9.62 -13.68
CA VAL A 94 -0.80 -10.42 -13.11
C VAL A 94 0.21 -9.55 -12.36
N ILE A 95 0.57 -8.38 -12.90
CA ILE A 95 1.46 -7.42 -12.22
C ILE A 95 0.81 -6.92 -10.93
N ALA A 96 -0.46 -6.50 -10.97
CA ALA A 96 -1.18 -6.07 -9.78
C ALA A 96 -1.20 -7.20 -8.73
N PHE A 97 -1.60 -8.41 -9.10
CA PHE A 97 -1.58 -9.56 -8.20
C PHE A 97 -0.19 -9.83 -7.62
N GLY A 98 0.87 -9.76 -8.44
CA GLY A 98 2.26 -9.90 -7.99
C GLY A 98 2.66 -8.84 -6.96
N ILE A 99 2.23 -7.58 -7.15
CA ILE A 99 2.45 -6.49 -6.18
C ILE A 99 1.82 -6.82 -4.83
N TRP A 100 0.57 -7.31 -4.81
CA TRP A 100 -0.12 -7.70 -3.59
C TRP A 100 0.61 -8.83 -2.86
N VAL A 101 0.98 -9.90 -3.58
CA VAL A 101 1.70 -11.04 -3.00
C VAL A 101 3.06 -10.62 -2.45
N PHE A 102 3.81 -9.81 -3.21
CA PHE A 102 5.11 -9.31 -2.78
C PHE A 102 5.00 -8.42 -1.54
N ALA A 103 4.03 -7.50 -1.49
CA ALA A 103 3.83 -6.62 -0.35
C ALA A 103 3.49 -7.41 0.93
N MET A 104 2.62 -8.43 0.83
CA MET A 104 2.29 -9.31 1.95
C MET A 104 3.51 -10.11 2.42
N ALA A 105 4.30 -10.67 1.50
CA ALA A 105 5.50 -11.42 1.83
C ALA A 105 6.58 -10.53 2.47
N TYR A 106 6.77 -9.32 1.94
CA TYR A 106 7.73 -8.35 2.47
C TYR A 106 7.37 -7.88 3.88
N GLN A 107 6.08 -7.70 4.16
CA GLN A 107 5.62 -7.23 5.47
C GLN A 107 5.41 -8.37 6.48
N PHE A 108 5.34 -9.62 6.07
CA PHE A 108 5.18 -10.78 6.96
C PHE A 108 6.14 -10.79 8.18
N PRO A 109 7.47 -10.58 8.05
CA PRO A 109 8.37 -10.55 9.21
C PRO A 109 8.02 -9.45 10.23
N TYR A 110 7.35 -8.39 9.80
CA TYR A 110 6.91 -7.32 10.69
C TYR A 110 5.96 -7.83 11.79
N LEU A 111 5.04 -8.75 11.46
CA LEU A 111 4.10 -9.32 12.44
C LEU A 111 4.81 -10.15 13.52
N VAL A 112 5.94 -10.77 13.18
CA VAL A 112 6.67 -11.64 14.09
C VAL A 112 7.58 -10.82 15.01
N VAL A 113 8.16 -9.73 14.49
CA VAL A 113 9.18 -8.95 15.19
C VAL A 113 8.60 -7.78 16.00
N PHE A 114 7.51 -7.14 15.53
CA PHE A 114 6.96 -5.99 16.25
C PHE A 114 6.10 -6.44 17.43
N GLN A 115 6.61 -6.15 18.63
CA GLN A 115 5.90 -6.28 19.90
C GLN A 115 5.41 -4.88 20.34
N VAL A 116 4.29 -4.84 21.07
CA VAL A 116 3.83 -3.62 21.76
C VAL A 116 4.72 -3.41 22.98
N PHE A 117 5.33 -2.23 23.09
CA PHE A 117 6.08 -1.84 24.28
C PHE A 117 5.24 -0.84 25.06
N ASP A 118 4.94 -1.16 26.31
CA ASP A 118 4.34 -0.21 27.24
C ASP A 118 5.35 0.91 27.51
N ILE A 119 4.94 2.15 27.27
CA ILE A 119 5.70 3.31 27.71
C ILE A 119 5.45 3.40 29.22
N PRO A 120 6.46 3.17 30.09
CA PRO A 120 6.25 3.27 31.52
C PRO A 120 5.76 4.68 31.83
N GLU A 121 4.57 4.75 32.44
CA GLU A 121 3.99 5.97 32.97
C GLU A 121 5.05 6.62 33.85
N LYS A 122 5.61 7.75 33.38
CA LYS A 122 6.59 8.50 34.16
C LYS A 122 5.89 8.94 35.44
N SER A 123 6.30 8.34 36.54
CA SER A 123 6.14 8.86 37.89
C SER A 123 6.85 10.21 38.01
N ILE A 124 6.19 11.31 37.67
CA ILE A 124 6.50 12.68 38.13
C ILE A 124 5.19 13.42 38.34
#